data_AF-A0A182P0K2-F1
#
_entry.id   AF-A0A182P0K2-F1
#
_cell.length_a   1.000
_cell.length_b   1.000
_cell.length_c   1.000
_cell.angle_alpha   90.00
_cell.angle_beta   90.00
_cell.angle_gamma   90.00
#
_symmetry.space_group_name_H-M   'P 1'
#
loop_
_entity.id
_entity.type
_entity.pdbx_description
1 polymer ?
#
loop_
_entity_poly.entity_id
_entity_poly.type
_entity_poly.pdbx_seq_one_letter_code
_entity_poly.pdbx_strand_id
1 'polypeptide(L)'
;MNSLNQKSTYSISATWGSHVVSVTQFQTSTCADRQAPGIICATCSTVAVCVKVGSVWETNFVEACNADEGLYCNEFDGGCSTSVGSCNPAGQGNFECNSPGVFPDPFNCRLYHMCFLNGNNPVAIGMDCGGAAFSPATGDCSLSLNDTVCLAPQFNCSSVGQMAPWPGNNNIYYICAAETVNGNRVLRPRLYRCPSNQMFLDGRCVQRDWSNMPPEICIYFTHY
;
A
#
# COMPACT_ATOMS: atom_id res chain seq x y z
N MET A 1 -36.68 -32.30 -38.05
CA MET A 1 -37.05 -31.19 -37.16
C MET A 1 -36.71 -31.61 -35.72
N ASN A 2 -35.91 -30.78 -35.02
CA ASN A 2 -35.51 -30.79 -33.59
C ASN A 2 -34.71 -32.02 -33.10
N SER A 3 -33.39 -31.94 -32.84
CA SER A 3 -32.66 -31.23 -31.75
C SER A 3 -33.12 -31.72 -30.36
N LEU A 4 -32.29 -32.31 -29.50
CA LEU A 4 -31.14 -31.69 -28.81
C LEU A 4 -30.19 -32.74 -28.20
N ASN A 5 -28.89 -32.49 -28.33
CA ASN A 5 -27.80 -33.18 -27.64
C ASN A 5 -27.81 -32.88 -26.13
N GLN A 6 -27.79 -33.91 -25.28
CA GLN A 6 -27.44 -33.76 -23.86
C GLN A 6 -25.92 -33.63 -23.72
N LYS A 7 -25.42 -32.41 -23.62
CA LYS A 7 -24.09 -32.16 -23.02
C LYS A 7 -24.28 -32.09 -21.52
N SER A 8 -23.68 -33.06 -20.82
CA SER A 8 -23.53 -33.05 -19.37
C SER A 8 -22.67 -31.86 -18.97
N THR A 9 -23.30 -30.79 -18.49
CA THR A 9 -22.62 -29.62 -17.94
C THR A 9 -22.19 -29.93 -16.52
N TYR A 10 -20.90 -30.19 -16.32
CA TYR A 10 -20.30 -30.18 -14.99
C TYR A 10 -20.40 -28.75 -14.44
N SER A 11 -21.18 -28.55 -13.39
CA SER A 11 -21.20 -27.31 -12.62
C SER A 11 -19.90 -27.21 -11.83
N ILE A 12 -18.91 -26.52 -12.40
CA ILE A 12 -17.72 -26.08 -11.67
C ILE A 12 -18.17 -24.90 -10.80
N SER A 13 -18.38 -25.17 -9.52
CA SER A 13 -18.61 -24.15 -8.49
C SER A 13 -17.32 -23.34 -8.32
N ALA A 14 -17.11 -22.36 -9.19
CA ALA A 14 -15.99 -21.45 -9.06
C ALA A 14 -16.37 -20.36 -8.05
N THR A 15 -16.00 -20.58 -6.79
CA THR A 15 -16.07 -19.56 -5.75
C THR A 15 -14.97 -18.52 -6.03
N TRP A 16 -15.24 -17.59 -6.95
CA TRP A 16 -14.34 -16.46 -7.24
C TRP A 16 -14.45 -15.42 -6.11
N GLY A 17 -13.91 -15.76 -4.94
CA GLY A 17 -13.64 -14.79 -3.89
C GLY A 17 -12.55 -13.84 -4.39
N SER A 18 -12.93 -12.65 -4.84
CA SER A 18 -11.96 -11.58 -5.03
C SER A 18 -11.51 -11.14 -3.64
N HIS A 19 -10.29 -11.50 -3.25
CA HIS A 19 -9.72 -11.02 -2.00
C HIS A 19 -9.26 -9.57 -2.23
N VAL A 20 -10.01 -8.63 -1.64
CA VAL A 20 -9.57 -7.25 -1.50
C VAL A 20 -8.45 -7.27 -0.46
N VAL A 21 -7.26 -6.82 -0.85
CA VAL A 21 -6.16 -6.62 0.10
C VAL A 21 -6.51 -5.38 0.91
N SER A 22 -7.28 -5.54 2.00
CA SER A 22 -7.42 -4.47 2.98
C SER A 22 -6.10 -4.40 3.73
N VAL A 23 -5.33 -3.34 3.49
CA VAL A 23 -4.00 -3.22 4.06
C VAL A 23 -4.10 -2.82 5.53
N THR A 24 -3.79 -3.75 6.42
CA THR A 24 -3.29 -3.42 7.75
C THR A 24 -1.82 -3.03 7.60
N GLN A 25 -1.63 -1.72 7.50
CA GLN A 25 -0.77 -0.87 8.33
C GLN A 25 0.63 -1.41 8.68
N PHE A 26 1.60 -0.50 8.58
CA PHE A 26 2.85 -0.43 9.34
C PHE A 26 3.64 -1.72 9.65
N GLN A 27 4.88 -1.75 9.20
CA GLN A 27 5.89 -2.67 9.74
C GLN A 27 7.11 -1.82 10.10
N THR A 28 7.36 -1.63 11.40
CA THR A 28 8.66 -1.11 11.86
C THR A 28 9.71 -2.19 11.62
N SER A 29 10.82 -1.86 10.97
CA SER A 29 11.93 -2.81 10.79
C SER A 29 12.87 -2.86 12.00
N THR A 30 12.88 -1.82 12.84
CA THR A 30 13.77 -1.73 14.00
C THR A 30 13.09 -1.14 15.24
N CYS A 31 13.56 -1.57 16.41
CA CYS A 31 13.11 -1.02 17.69
C CYS A 31 13.60 0.40 17.95
N ALA A 32 14.75 0.77 17.36
CA ALA A 32 15.27 2.13 17.38
C ALA A 32 14.31 3.11 16.69
N ASP A 33 13.65 2.69 15.60
CA ASP A 33 12.65 3.53 14.93
C ASP A 33 11.30 3.52 15.65
N ARG A 34 10.89 2.36 16.18
CA ARG A 34 9.60 2.19 16.85
C ARG A 34 9.43 3.11 18.05
N GLN A 35 10.49 3.28 18.84
CA GLN A 35 10.49 4.08 20.06
C GLN A 35 9.37 3.72 21.08
N ALA A 36 8.84 2.50 21.02
CA ALA A 36 7.77 2.00 21.87
C ALA A 36 7.94 0.48 22.09
N PRO A 37 7.40 -0.09 23.19
CA PRO A 37 7.46 -1.54 23.38
C PRO A 37 6.52 -2.27 22.41
N GLY A 38 6.71 -3.58 22.28
CA GLY A 38 5.82 -4.46 21.50
C GLY A 38 6.49 -5.12 20.31
N ILE A 39 5.69 -5.83 19.51
CA ILE A 39 6.18 -6.62 18.39
C ILE A 39 6.54 -5.72 17.20
N ILE A 40 7.58 -6.12 16.47
CA ILE A 40 7.93 -5.63 15.14
C ILE A 40 8.22 -6.81 14.22
N CYS A 41 8.16 -6.54 12.92
CA CYS A 41 8.64 -7.46 11.90
C CYS A 41 10.06 -7.06 11.48
N ALA A 42 11.05 -7.64 12.14
CA ALA A 42 12.46 -7.39 11.84
C ALA A 42 12.82 -7.82 10.41
N THR A 43 12.22 -8.92 9.94
CA THR A 43 12.11 -9.27 8.53
C THR A 43 10.74 -9.88 8.26
N CYS A 44 10.38 -10.09 6.99
CA CYS A 44 9.12 -10.78 6.66
C CYS A 44 9.03 -12.23 7.12
N SER A 45 10.15 -12.81 7.55
CA SER A 45 10.25 -14.14 8.13
C SER A 45 10.64 -14.13 9.61
N THR A 46 10.76 -12.97 10.26
CA THR A 46 11.25 -12.90 11.65
C THR A 46 10.48 -11.87 12.46
N VAL A 47 9.84 -12.34 13.53
CA VAL A 47 9.17 -11.51 14.54
C VAL A 47 10.20 -11.14 15.61
N ALA A 48 10.22 -9.88 16.00
CA ALA A 48 11.00 -9.41 17.15
C ALA A 48 10.12 -8.59 18.10
N VAL A 49 10.56 -8.45 19.34
CA VAL A 49 9.93 -7.61 20.36
C VAL A 49 10.90 -6.51 20.78
N CYS A 50 10.38 -5.30 20.85
CA CYS A 50 11.09 -4.14 21.33
C CYS A 50 10.95 -4.00 22.84
N VAL A 51 12.09 -3.93 23.51
CA VAL A 51 12.20 -3.73 24.96
C VAL A 51 13.11 -2.54 25.21
N LYS A 52 12.73 -1.66 26.13
CA LYS A 52 13.58 -0.53 26.53
C LYS A 52 14.51 -0.97 27.66
N VAL A 53 15.81 -0.95 27.40
CA VAL A 53 16.86 -1.23 28.40
C VAL A 53 17.67 0.05 28.61
N GLY A 54 17.47 0.70 29.76
CA GLY A 54 18.00 2.03 30.00
C GLY A 54 17.47 3.05 28.99
N SER A 55 18.37 3.62 28.18
CA SER A 55 18.04 4.56 27.09
C SER A 55 17.95 3.92 25.70
N VAL A 56 18.24 2.61 25.58
CA VAL A 56 18.33 1.92 24.30
C VAL A 56 17.06 1.07 24.07
N TRP A 57 16.55 1.10 22.84
CA TRP A 57 15.52 0.17 22.39
C TRP A 57 16.19 -1.07 21.79
N GLU A 58 16.15 -2.16 22.54
CA GLU A 58 16.74 -3.43 22.13
C GLU A 58 15.75 -4.27 21.33
N THR A 59 16.26 -4.87 20.25
CA THR A 59 15.53 -5.81 19.40
C THR A 59 15.78 -7.23 19.90
N ASN A 60 14.75 -7.90 20.39
CA ASN A 60 14.80 -9.29 20.80
C ASN A 60 14.02 -10.16 19.80
N PHE A 61 14.70 -11.02 19.06
CA PHE A 61 14.04 -11.93 18.12
C PHE A 61 13.28 -13.01 18.89
N VAL A 62 12.00 -13.23 18.54
CA VAL A 62 11.11 -14.11 19.31
C VAL A 62 10.53 -15.26 18.49
N GLU A 63 10.43 -15.12 17.17
CA GLU A 63 9.84 -16.14 16.30
C GLU A 63 10.36 -16.03 14.86
N ALA A 64 10.49 -17.17 14.19
CA ALA A 64 10.75 -17.25 12.75
C ALA A 64 9.51 -17.80 12.05
N CYS A 65 9.00 -17.09 11.04
CA CYS A 65 7.78 -17.46 10.32
C CYS A 65 8.07 -18.49 9.23
N ASN A 66 7.25 -19.55 9.19
CA ASN A 66 7.36 -20.61 8.20
C ASN A 66 6.62 -20.24 6.90
N ALA A 67 7.37 -19.79 5.90
CA ALA A 67 6.83 -19.45 4.59
C ALA A 67 6.21 -20.66 3.86
N ASP A 68 6.65 -21.89 4.13
CA ASP A 68 6.09 -23.11 3.52
C ASP A 68 4.65 -23.38 4.01
N GLU A 69 4.32 -22.88 5.20
CA GLU A 69 2.96 -22.90 5.77
C GLU A 69 2.16 -21.63 5.42
N GLY A 70 2.74 -20.74 4.61
CA GLY A 70 2.13 -19.46 4.26
C GLY A 70 2.12 -18.44 5.39
N LEU A 71 2.95 -18.62 6.42
CA LEU A 71 3.06 -17.71 7.55
C LEU A 71 4.12 -16.64 7.29
N TYR A 72 3.73 -15.38 7.45
CA TYR A 72 4.61 -14.22 7.31
C TYR A 72 4.41 -13.28 8.49
N CYS A 73 5.44 -12.52 8.83
CA CYS A 73 5.33 -11.60 9.96
C CYS A 73 4.26 -10.54 9.69
N ASN A 74 3.33 -10.40 10.63
CA ASN A 74 2.28 -9.40 10.62
C ASN A 74 2.18 -8.78 12.02
N GLU A 75 2.59 -7.53 12.14
CA GLU A 75 2.57 -6.79 13.41
C GLU A 75 1.14 -6.71 14.01
N PHE A 76 0.12 -6.58 13.16
CA PHE A 76 -1.28 -6.42 13.58
C PHE A 76 -1.90 -7.71 14.10
N ASP A 77 -1.46 -8.85 13.57
CA ASP A 77 -1.86 -10.16 14.06
C ASP A 77 -0.95 -10.64 15.20
N GLY A 78 0.04 -9.82 15.60
CA GLY A 78 0.91 -10.10 16.74
C GLY A 78 1.98 -11.15 16.46
N GLY A 79 2.44 -11.31 15.22
CA GLY A 79 3.51 -12.26 14.88
C GLY A 79 3.30 -12.94 13.53
N CYS A 80 3.65 -14.22 13.43
CA CYS A 80 3.50 -14.97 12.19
C CYS A 80 2.03 -15.25 11.87
N SER A 81 1.58 -14.85 10.68
CA SER A 81 0.18 -14.94 10.26
C SER A 81 0.03 -15.31 8.79
N THR A 82 -1.07 -15.99 8.46
CA THR A 82 -1.49 -16.26 7.08
C THR A 82 -2.27 -15.10 6.46
N SER A 83 -2.66 -14.10 7.26
CA SER A 83 -3.37 -12.92 6.78
C SER A 83 -2.55 -12.15 5.75
N VAL A 84 -3.23 -11.49 4.82
CA VAL A 84 -2.56 -10.65 3.84
C VAL A 84 -2.11 -9.34 4.51
N GLY A 85 -0.80 -9.19 4.70
CA GLY A 85 -0.15 -7.96 5.18
C GLY A 85 1.07 -7.61 4.31
N SER A 86 1.85 -6.59 4.70
CA SER A 86 2.99 -6.10 3.90
C SER A 86 4.08 -7.16 3.66
N CYS A 87 4.15 -8.19 4.50
CA CYS A 87 5.10 -9.29 4.36
C CYS A 87 4.52 -10.56 3.73
N ASN A 88 3.20 -10.65 3.56
CA ASN A 88 2.58 -11.76 2.85
C ASN A 88 2.80 -11.58 1.34
N PRO A 89 3.22 -12.58 0.55
CA PRO A 89 3.40 -12.49 -0.90
C PRO A 89 2.14 -12.03 -1.65
N ALA A 90 0.95 -12.36 -1.15
CA ALA A 90 -0.31 -11.83 -1.66
C ALA A 90 -0.48 -10.32 -1.41
N GLY A 91 0.26 -9.75 -0.45
CA GLY A 91 0.46 -8.31 -0.23
C GLY A 91 1.73 -7.74 -0.90
N GLN A 92 2.78 -8.56 -1.07
CA GLN A 92 4.01 -8.18 -1.77
C GLN A 92 3.82 -8.25 -3.29
N GLY A 93 3.32 -7.16 -3.86
CA GLY A 93 3.76 -6.77 -5.19
C GLY A 93 5.00 -5.89 -5.03
N ASN A 94 6.03 -6.06 -5.86
CA ASN A 94 7.01 -4.99 -6.01
C ASN A 94 6.25 -3.74 -6.45
N PHE A 95 6.55 -2.59 -5.85
CA PHE A 95 5.98 -1.34 -6.32
C PHE A 95 6.38 -1.14 -7.79
N GLU A 96 5.40 -1.09 -8.68
CA GLU A 96 5.63 -0.90 -10.10
C GLU A 96 5.53 0.59 -10.44
N CYS A 97 6.61 1.15 -10.97
CA CYS A 97 6.61 2.51 -11.48
C CYS A 97 5.85 2.58 -12.81
N ASN A 98 4.69 3.22 -12.81
CA ASN A 98 3.91 3.45 -14.03
C ASN A 98 4.16 4.82 -14.67
N SER A 99 4.74 5.75 -13.90
CA SER A 99 5.12 7.09 -14.35
C SER A 99 6.27 7.63 -13.50
N PRO A 100 7.12 8.53 -14.02
CA PRO A 100 8.16 9.17 -13.21
C PRO A 100 7.56 10.02 -12.07
N GLY A 101 8.23 10.05 -10.93
CA GLY A 101 7.81 10.84 -9.78
C GLY A 101 8.09 10.18 -8.43
N VAL A 102 7.59 10.82 -7.36
CA VAL A 102 7.64 10.27 -6.00
C VAL A 102 6.24 9.81 -5.62
N PHE A 103 6.13 8.58 -5.13
CA PHE A 103 4.87 7.94 -4.80
C PHE A 103 4.90 7.37 -3.38
N PRO A 104 3.81 7.48 -2.62
CA PRO A 104 3.66 6.72 -1.39
C PRO A 104 3.62 5.22 -1.68
N ASP A 105 4.15 4.41 -0.77
CA ASP A 105 3.88 2.97 -0.80
C ASP A 105 2.42 2.72 -0.34
N PRO A 106 1.60 2.00 -1.10
CA PRO A 106 0.20 1.77 -0.72
C PRO A 106 0.03 0.88 0.51
N PHE A 107 1.05 0.10 0.84
CA PHE A 107 1.04 -0.95 1.84
C PHE A 107 1.87 -0.61 3.08
N ASN A 108 2.68 0.45 3.05
CA ASN A 108 3.52 0.88 4.15
C ASN A 108 3.68 2.41 4.19
N CYS A 109 3.04 3.08 5.15
CA CYS A 109 3.07 4.55 5.27
C CYS A 109 4.47 5.15 5.52
N ARG A 110 5.47 4.35 5.93
CA ARG A 110 6.87 4.79 6.07
C ARG A 110 7.65 4.71 4.77
N LEU A 111 7.19 3.90 3.83
CA LEU A 111 7.86 3.69 2.57
C LEU A 111 7.30 4.64 1.52
N TYR A 112 8.21 5.13 0.69
CA TYR A 112 7.86 5.82 -0.54
C TYR A 112 8.82 5.38 -1.64
N HIS A 113 8.39 5.54 -2.88
CA HIS A 113 9.11 5.09 -4.04
C HIS A 113 9.45 6.27 -4.94
N MET A 114 10.73 6.36 -5.29
CA MET A 114 11.21 7.27 -6.31
C MET A 114 11.25 6.51 -7.64
N CYS A 115 10.42 6.95 -8.57
CA CYS A 115 10.30 6.39 -9.90
C CYS A 115 11.04 7.25 -10.93
N PHE A 116 11.94 6.62 -11.68
CA PHE A 116 12.68 7.25 -12.77
C PHE A 116 12.78 6.31 -13.96
N LEU A 117 13.10 6.86 -15.12
CA LEU A 117 13.31 6.10 -16.34
C LEU A 117 14.80 5.75 -16.46
N ASN A 118 15.11 4.46 -16.53
CA ASN A 118 16.41 3.97 -16.96
C ASN A 118 16.29 3.51 -18.43
N GLY A 119 16.53 4.44 -19.35
CA GLY A 119 16.16 4.27 -20.76
C GLY A 119 14.64 4.18 -20.91
N ASN A 120 14.14 3.06 -21.45
CA ASN A 120 12.69 2.80 -21.57
C ASN A 120 12.12 1.98 -20.41
N ASN A 121 12.95 1.58 -19.44
CA ASN A 121 12.53 0.77 -18.31
C ASN A 121 12.28 1.66 -17.09
N PRO A 122 11.05 1.70 -16.55
CA PRO A 122 10.80 2.39 -15.29
C PRO A 122 11.43 1.61 -14.13
N VAL A 123 12.11 2.32 -13.24
CA VAL A 123 12.79 1.75 -12.06
C VAL A 123 12.28 2.44 -10.80
N ALA A 124 11.98 1.63 -9.78
CA ALA A 124 11.62 2.09 -8.44
C ALA A 124 12.81 1.99 -7.50
N ILE A 125 13.07 3.05 -6.73
CA ILE A 125 13.89 2.98 -5.51
C ILE A 125 12.96 3.21 -4.32
N GLY A 126 12.85 2.22 -3.45
CA GLY A 126 12.15 2.34 -2.17
C GLY A 126 13.01 3.07 -1.15
N MET A 127 12.39 3.98 -0.42
CA MET A 127 12.99 4.81 0.63
C MET A 127 12.18 4.66 1.92
N ASP A 128 12.86 4.62 3.07
CA ASP A 128 12.24 4.47 4.39
C ASP A 128 12.34 5.76 5.21
N CYS A 129 11.20 6.20 5.74
CA CYS A 129 11.09 7.37 6.60
C CYS A 129 11.52 7.18 8.05
N GLY A 130 11.97 5.98 8.46
CA GLY A 130 12.43 5.76 9.84
C GLY A 130 11.28 5.91 10.84
N GLY A 131 11.51 6.66 11.92
CA GLY A 131 10.47 6.95 12.93
C GLY A 131 9.33 7.89 12.49
N ALA A 132 9.22 8.22 11.20
CA ALA A 132 8.21 9.11 10.64
C ALA A 132 7.45 8.44 9.48
N ALA A 133 6.35 9.06 9.05
CA ALA A 133 5.55 8.64 7.91
C ALA A 133 5.73 9.58 6.71
N PHE A 134 5.62 9.02 5.51
CA PHE A 134 5.68 9.80 4.28
C PHE A 134 4.39 10.59 4.10
N SER A 135 4.54 11.88 3.76
CA SER A 135 3.48 12.79 3.41
C SER A 135 3.32 12.87 1.89
N PRO A 136 2.22 12.36 1.31
CA PRO A 136 1.96 12.55 -0.11
C PRO A 136 1.80 14.03 -0.49
N ALA A 137 1.33 14.86 0.46
CA ALA A 137 1.05 16.28 0.24
C ALA A 137 2.33 17.10 0.04
N THR A 138 3.35 16.87 0.88
CA THR A 138 4.63 17.60 0.85
C THR A 138 5.73 16.85 0.09
N GLY A 139 5.62 15.51 -0.01
CA GLY A 139 6.62 14.66 -0.66
C GLY A 139 7.83 14.35 0.21
N ASP A 140 7.68 14.39 1.54
CA ASP A 140 8.76 14.17 2.52
C ASP A 140 8.28 13.34 3.72
N CYS A 141 9.22 12.99 4.62
CA CYS A 141 8.97 12.20 5.83
C CYS A 141 8.60 13.10 7.02
N SER A 142 7.48 13.80 6.93
CA SER A 142 7.05 14.80 7.93
C SER A 142 5.87 14.37 8.81
N LEU A 143 5.14 13.31 8.44
CA LEU A 143 3.97 12.87 9.20
C LEU A 143 4.36 12.01 10.41
N SER A 144 3.51 12.04 11.43
CA SER A 144 3.61 11.16 12.60
C SER A 144 3.13 9.75 12.25
N LEU A 145 3.67 8.74 12.94
CA LEU A 145 3.17 7.36 12.82
C LEU A 145 1.72 7.19 13.34
N ASN A 146 1.19 8.16 14.08
CA ASN A 146 -0.20 8.21 14.52
C ASN A 146 -1.11 9.00 13.55
N ASP A 147 -0.60 9.41 12.39
CA ASP A 147 -1.41 10.08 11.37
C ASP A 147 -2.32 9.07 10.63
N THR A 148 -3.43 9.56 10.06
CA THR A 148 -4.39 8.71 9.34
C THR A 148 -3.76 7.96 8.17
N VAL A 149 -2.66 8.46 7.58
CA VAL A 149 -1.89 7.72 6.56
C VAL A 149 -1.36 6.38 7.05
N CYS A 150 -1.08 6.25 8.36
CA CYS A 150 -0.61 5.02 8.99
C CYS A 150 -1.72 4.27 9.72
N LEU A 151 -2.82 4.94 10.09
CA LEU A 151 -3.91 4.36 10.86
C LEU A 151 -5.10 3.87 10.01
N ALA A 152 -5.05 4.03 8.68
CA ALA A 152 -6.09 3.55 7.78
C ALA A 152 -5.55 3.23 6.38
N PRO A 153 -6.19 2.33 5.62
CA PRO A 153 -5.89 2.14 4.20
C PRO A 153 -6.12 3.43 3.38
N GLN A 154 -5.16 3.77 2.53
CA GLN A 154 -5.21 4.99 1.70
C GLN A 154 -5.85 4.79 0.32
N PHE A 155 -6.30 3.57 0.02
CA PHE A 155 -6.96 3.23 -1.24
C PHE A 155 -8.07 2.21 -1.00
N ASN A 156 -8.98 2.10 -1.97
CA ASN A 156 -9.99 1.06 -1.99
C ASN A 156 -10.03 0.42 -3.38
N CYS A 157 -9.82 -0.90 -3.43
CA CYS A 157 -9.92 -1.70 -4.65
C CYS A 157 -10.98 -2.79 -4.48
N SER A 158 -12.22 -2.48 -4.87
CA SER A 158 -13.34 -3.41 -4.87
C SER A 158 -13.59 -4.03 -6.26
N SER A 159 -13.17 -3.35 -7.34
CA SER A 159 -13.29 -3.84 -8.72
C SER A 159 -12.10 -3.41 -9.59
N VAL A 160 -11.88 -4.11 -10.71
CA VAL A 160 -10.83 -3.75 -11.68
C VAL A 160 -11.22 -2.46 -12.39
N GLY A 161 -10.25 -1.57 -12.59
CA GLY A 161 -10.47 -0.27 -13.23
C GLY A 161 -11.08 0.78 -12.30
N GLN A 162 -11.45 0.42 -11.07
CA GLN A 162 -11.77 1.41 -10.04
C GLN A 162 -10.57 2.36 -9.87
N MET A 163 -10.85 3.65 -9.82
CA MET A 163 -9.80 4.67 -9.76
C MET A 163 -10.26 5.85 -8.92
N ALA A 164 -9.31 6.47 -8.22
CA ALA A 164 -9.55 7.64 -7.41
C ALA A 164 -8.24 8.44 -7.24
N PRO A 165 -8.32 9.75 -6.92
CA PRO A 165 -7.14 10.48 -6.49
C PRO A 165 -6.56 9.87 -5.21
N TRP A 166 -5.25 10.00 -5.03
CA TRP A 166 -4.59 9.57 -3.81
C TRP A 166 -4.87 10.57 -2.67
N PRO A 167 -5.28 10.12 -1.48
CA PRO A 167 -5.52 11.00 -0.35
C PRO A 167 -4.32 11.90 -0.02
N GLY A 168 -4.56 13.17 0.23
CA GLY A 168 -3.51 14.17 0.51
C GLY A 168 -2.77 14.68 -0.73
N ASN A 169 -2.87 14.04 -1.90
CA ASN A 169 -2.28 14.56 -3.14
C ASN A 169 -3.04 14.15 -4.39
N ASN A 170 -3.96 15.01 -4.84
CA ASN A 170 -4.77 14.77 -6.02
C ASN A 170 -3.98 14.81 -7.35
N ASN A 171 -2.70 15.15 -7.38
CA ASN A 171 -1.88 14.96 -8.58
C ASN A 171 -1.46 13.49 -8.76
N ILE A 172 -1.51 12.71 -7.68
CA ILE A 172 -1.33 11.25 -7.70
C ILE A 172 -2.72 10.61 -7.75
N TYR A 173 -2.85 9.53 -8.50
CA TYR A 173 -4.07 8.72 -8.54
C TYR A 173 -3.71 7.24 -8.65
N TYR A 174 -4.66 6.37 -8.32
CA TYR A 174 -4.50 4.94 -8.51
C TYR A 174 -5.56 4.37 -9.45
N ILE A 175 -5.19 3.28 -10.12
CA ILE A 175 -6.13 2.41 -10.84
C ILE A 175 -5.98 1.00 -10.27
N CYS A 176 -7.08 0.39 -9.87
CA CYS A 176 -7.11 -0.97 -9.34
C CYS A 176 -6.92 -1.99 -10.47
N ALA A 177 -5.83 -2.74 -10.41
CA ALA A 177 -5.51 -3.80 -11.36
C ALA A 177 -5.60 -5.16 -10.67
N ALA A 178 -5.97 -6.19 -11.44
CA ALA A 178 -5.95 -7.57 -10.97
C ALA A 178 -4.61 -8.22 -11.32
N GLU A 179 -4.02 -8.89 -10.34
CA GLU A 179 -2.81 -9.69 -10.48
C GLU A 179 -3.07 -11.10 -9.97
N THR A 180 -2.38 -12.08 -10.54
CA THR A 180 -2.45 -13.46 -10.07
C THR A 180 -1.22 -13.74 -9.22
N VAL A 181 -1.43 -13.97 -7.93
CA VAL A 181 -0.37 -14.29 -6.98
C VAL A 181 -0.65 -15.65 -6.39
N ASN A 182 0.27 -16.61 -6.61
CA ASN A 182 0.13 -17.99 -6.15
C ASN A 182 -1.24 -18.62 -6.54
N GLY A 183 -1.72 -18.31 -7.75
CA GLY A 183 -3.01 -18.80 -8.26
C GLY A 183 -4.25 -18.02 -7.77
N ASN A 184 -4.09 -17.09 -6.83
CA ASN A 184 -5.17 -16.25 -6.33
C ASN A 184 -5.24 -14.93 -7.09
N ARG A 185 -6.46 -14.49 -7.41
CA ARG A 185 -6.71 -13.17 -8.01
C ARG A 185 -6.75 -12.11 -6.92
N VAL A 186 -5.79 -11.19 -6.98
CA VAL A 186 -5.59 -10.11 -6.01
C VAL A 186 -5.79 -8.77 -6.71
N LEU A 187 -6.53 -7.84 -6.09
CA LEU A 187 -6.65 -6.47 -6.59
C LEU A 187 -5.65 -5.55 -5.88
N ARG A 188 -4.87 -4.79 -6.66
CA ARG A 188 -3.87 -3.84 -6.15
C ARG A 188 -3.98 -2.47 -6.83
N PRO A 189 -3.67 -1.38 -6.11
CA PRO A 189 -3.62 -0.05 -6.69
C PRO A 189 -2.31 0.11 -7.47
N ARG A 190 -2.40 0.48 -8.75
CA ARG A 190 -1.27 0.96 -9.54
C ARG A 190 -1.28 2.47 -9.51
N LEU A 191 -0.19 3.08 -9.04
CA LEU A 191 -0.10 4.53 -8.87
C LEU A 191 0.44 5.20 -10.14
N TYR A 192 -0.14 6.35 -10.43
CA TYR A 192 0.16 7.20 -11.56
C TYR A 192 0.18 8.65 -11.11
N ARG A 193 0.84 9.50 -11.90
CA ARG A 193 0.88 10.94 -11.67
C ARG A 193 0.35 11.68 -12.87
N CYS A 194 -0.53 12.65 -12.63
CA CYS A 194 -0.92 13.60 -13.66
C CYS A 194 0.28 14.47 -14.04
N PRO A 195 0.33 14.99 -15.28
CA PRO A 195 1.32 15.97 -15.71
C PRO A 195 1.42 17.17 -14.74
N SER A 196 2.55 17.89 -14.82
CA SER A 196 2.79 19.07 -13.99
C SER A 196 1.61 20.06 -14.06
N ASN A 197 1.27 20.64 -12.90
CA ASN A 197 0.16 21.58 -12.71
C ASN A 197 -1.26 21.00 -12.91
N GLN A 198 -1.40 19.68 -13.05
CA GLN A 198 -2.69 19.02 -13.14
C GLN A 198 -3.05 18.25 -11.88
N MET A 199 -4.32 17.90 -11.75
CA MET A 199 -4.85 16.99 -10.72
C MET A 199 -5.83 16.02 -11.35
N PHE A 200 -5.98 14.85 -10.73
CA PHE A 200 -6.91 13.83 -11.12
C PHE A 200 -8.29 14.13 -10.54
N LEU A 201 -9.28 14.22 -11.42
CA LEU A 201 -10.69 14.46 -11.07
C LEU A 201 -11.56 13.67 -12.06
N ASP A 202 -12.44 12.81 -11.55
CA ASP A 202 -13.43 12.06 -12.34
C ASP A 202 -12.85 11.34 -13.58
N GLY A 203 -11.75 10.60 -13.40
CA GLY A 203 -11.14 9.80 -14.47
C GLY A 203 -10.27 10.58 -15.46
N ARG A 204 -10.00 11.86 -15.20
CA ARG A 204 -9.18 12.71 -16.07
C ARG A 204 -8.19 13.56 -15.29
N CYS A 205 -7.04 13.85 -15.91
CA CYS A 205 -6.14 14.88 -15.42
C CYS A 205 -6.59 16.24 -15.95
N VAL A 206 -6.93 17.16 -15.04
CA VAL A 206 -7.38 18.52 -15.35
C VAL A 206 -6.40 19.54 -14.80
N GLN A 207 -6.37 20.73 -15.39
CA GLN A 207 -5.59 21.84 -14.82
C GLN A 207 -6.08 22.16 -13.41
N ARG A 208 -5.14 22.46 -12.53
CA ARG A 208 -5.43 22.92 -11.18
C ARG A 208 -5.99 24.35 -11.26
N ASP A 209 -7.31 24.45 -11.43
CA ASP A 209 -8.05 25.70 -11.38
C ASP A 209 -8.88 25.77 -10.08
N TRP A 210 -9.05 26.97 -9.54
CA TRP A 210 -9.85 27.25 -8.33
C TRP A 210 -11.27 26.69 -8.44
N SER A 211 -11.83 26.69 -9.65
CA SER A 211 -13.15 26.13 -9.97
C SER A 211 -13.27 24.62 -9.75
N ASN A 212 -12.14 23.89 -9.74
CA ASN A 212 -12.10 22.43 -9.71
C ASN A 212 -11.45 21.88 -8.42
N MET A 213 -10.97 22.74 -7.50
CA MET A 213 -10.36 22.28 -6.25
C MET A 213 -11.41 21.71 -5.29
N PRO A 214 -11.11 20.60 -4.58
CA PRO A 214 -11.98 20.13 -3.52
C PRO A 214 -12.15 21.21 -2.44
N PRO A 215 -13.37 21.35 -1.86
CA PRO A 215 -13.65 22.38 -0.87
C PRO A 215 -12.78 22.32 0.39
N GLU A 216 -12.16 21.18 0.69
CA GLU A 216 -11.25 20.98 1.83
C GLU A 216 -9.93 21.78 1.72
N ILE A 217 -9.56 22.27 0.53
CA ILE A 217 -8.36 23.08 0.32
C ILE A 217 -8.68 24.59 0.41
N CYS A 218 -9.94 24.99 0.27
CA CYS A 218 -10.36 26.39 0.25
C CYS A 218 -10.34 27.09 1.62
N ILE A 219 -10.17 26.36 2.73
CA ILE A 219 -10.31 26.89 4.09
C ILE A 219 -9.05 27.58 4.64
N TYR A 220 -7.89 27.48 3.95
CA TYR A 220 -6.64 28.09 4.42
C TYR A 220 -6.37 29.51 3.90
N PHE A 221 -7.23 30.07 3.04
CA PHE A 221 -6.98 31.37 2.40
C PHE A 221 -8.01 32.48 2.75
N THR A 222 -8.84 32.30 3.77
CA THR A 222 -9.77 33.36 4.24
C THR A 222 -9.30 34.13 5.47
N HIS A 223 -8.05 33.92 5.92
CA HIS A 223 -7.43 34.71 6.98
C HIS A 223 -6.09 35.30 6.53
N TYR A 224 -6.13 36.22 5.57
CA TYR A 224 -5.19 37.33 5.45
C TYR A 224 -5.95 38.57 4.98
#